data_AF-A0A8E2DRL2-F1
#
_entry.id   AF-A0A8E2DRL2-F1
#
_cell.length_a   1.000
_cell.length_b   1.000
_cell.length_c   1.000
_cell.angle_alpha   90.00
_cell.angle_beta   90.00
_cell.angle_gamma   90.00
#
_symmetry.space_group_name_H-M   'P 1'
#
loop_
_entity.id
_entity.type
_entity.pdbx_description
1 polymer ?
#
loop_
_entity_poly.entity_id
_entity_poly.type
_entity_poly.pdbx_seq_one_letter_code
_entity_poly.pdbx_strand_id
1 'polypeptide(L)'
;PSKPALLSPSQKRANHIQSEQKRRANIRRGYEALCDAVPALREAIRQEDAASTAAADAKGGKGRKRKGKAAEDDKPDGRAGPRSENVVLQKTIDHIRALLADRSTLVTRLNYARSTLARGHPALSVSPQHVDEHGVPLWDREWKGGTGATDDMNEDGEGDAE
;
A
#
# COMPACT_ATOMS: atom_id res chain seq x y z
N PRO A 1 -36.11 18.12 -15.78
CA PRO A 1 -34.99 17.16 -15.69
C PRO A 1 -35.11 16.08 -16.78
N SER A 2 -34.42 16.27 -17.90
CA SER A 2 -34.33 15.30 -19.00
C SER A 2 -33.55 14.06 -18.55
N LYS A 3 -34.06 12.87 -18.89
CA LYS A 3 -33.34 11.61 -18.65
C LYS A 3 -32.04 11.64 -19.46
N PRO A 4 -30.88 11.28 -18.88
CA PRO A 4 -29.63 11.24 -19.62
C PRO A 4 -29.77 10.30 -20.82
N ALA A 5 -29.27 10.73 -21.98
CA ALA A 5 -29.33 9.95 -23.20
C ALA A 5 -28.65 8.60 -22.99
N LEU A 6 -29.28 7.52 -23.47
CA LEU A 6 -28.71 6.19 -23.43
C LEU A 6 -27.39 6.20 -24.20
N LEU A 7 -26.27 5.91 -23.52
CA LEU A 7 -24.95 5.83 -24.13
C LEU A 7 -24.97 4.91 -25.36
N SER A 8 -24.33 5.35 -26.43
CA SER A 8 -24.17 4.54 -27.63
C SER A 8 -23.34 3.28 -27.32
N PRO A 9 -23.48 2.20 -28.10
CA PRO A 9 -22.66 1.00 -27.91
C PRO A 9 -21.14 1.27 -27.94
N SER A 10 -20.70 2.23 -28.75
CA SER A 10 -19.29 2.65 -28.80
C SER A 10 -18.87 3.41 -27.54
N GLN A 11 -19.72 4.32 -27.03
CA GLN A 11 -19.49 5.04 -25.77
C GLN A 11 -19.46 4.09 -24.58
N LYS A 12 -20.35 3.09 -24.53
CA LYS A 12 -20.34 2.06 -23.48
C LYS A 12 -19.04 1.26 -23.49
N ARG A 13 -18.56 0.85 -24.66
CA ARG A 13 -17.27 0.14 -24.78
C ARG A 13 -16.10 1.01 -24.32
N ALA A 14 -16.07 2.28 -24.72
CA ALA A 14 -15.02 3.22 -24.30
C ALA A 14 -15.02 3.44 -22.77
N ASN A 15 -16.19 3.69 -22.19
CA ASN A 15 -16.35 3.87 -20.74
C ASN A 15 -15.96 2.61 -19.95
N HIS A 16 -16.30 1.42 -20.46
CA HIS A 16 -15.91 0.15 -19.84
C HIS A 16 -14.38 -0.02 -19.79
N ILE A 17 -13.68 0.29 -20.89
CA ILE A 17 -12.22 0.22 -20.95
C ILE A 17 -11.58 1.23 -19.97
N GLN A 18 -12.05 2.47 -19.98
CA GLN A 18 -11.52 3.53 -19.11
C GLN A 18 -11.73 3.22 -17.62
N SER A 19 -12.93 2.78 -17.24
CA SER A 19 -13.23 2.42 -15.85
C SER A 19 -12.40 1.23 -15.37
N GLU A 20 -12.19 0.22 -16.23
CA GLU A 20 -11.33 -0.92 -15.89
C GLU A 20 -9.84 -0.53 -15.82
N GLN A 21 -9.35 0.33 -16.71
CA GLN A 21 -7.99 0.88 -16.62
C GLN A 21 -7.77 1.65 -15.31
N LYS A 22 -8.71 2.54 -14.94
CA LYS A 22 -8.68 3.28 -13.67
C LYS A 22 -8.68 2.32 -12.48
N ARG A 23 -9.56 1.31 -12.49
CA ARG A 23 -9.62 0.28 -11.45
C ARG A 23 -8.28 -0.48 -11.33
N ARG A 24 -7.68 -0.89 -12.45
CA ARG A 24 -6.37 -1.57 -12.47
C ARG A 24 -5.25 -0.67 -11.97
N ALA A 25 -5.22 0.61 -12.36
CA ALA A 25 -4.24 1.58 -11.86
C ALA A 25 -4.31 1.72 -10.32
N ASN A 26 -5.51 1.79 -9.75
CA ASN A 26 -5.69 1.84 -8.30
C ASN A 26 -5.20 0.56 -7.60
N ILE A 27 -5.49 -0.62 -8.17
CA ILE A 27 -4.97 -1.89 -7.64
C ILE A 27 -3.44 -1.91 -7.69
N ARG A 28 -2.82 -1.43 -8.78
CA ARG A 28 -1.37 -1.34 -8.91
C ARG A 28 -0.75 -0.47 -7.80
N ARG A 29 -1.31 0.72 -7.58
CA ARG A 29 -0.90 1.63 -6.48
C ARG A 29 -1.03 0.97 -5.10
N GLY A 30 -2.08 0.19 -4.89
CA GLY A 30 -2.26 -0.58 -3.65
C GLY A 30 -1.14 -1.59 -3.41
N TYR A 31 -0.71 -2.31 -4.46
CA TYR A 31 0.42 -3.24 -4.38
C TYR A 31 1.76 -2.54 -4.15
N GLU A 32 1.98 -1.37 -4.75
CA GLU A 32 3.17 -0.54 -4.50
C GLU A 32 3.23 -0.11 -3.03
N ALA A 33 2.11 0.36 -2.46
CA ALA A 33 2.03 0.71 -1.04
C ALA A 33 2.34 -0.49 -0.12
N LEU A 34 1.91 -1.70 -0.49
CA LEU A 34 2.27 -2.93 0.24
C LEU A 34 3.77 -3.25 0.14
N CYS A 35 4.38 -3.04 -1.02
CA CYS A 35 5.82 -3.22 -1.20
C CYS A 35 6.61 -2.31 -0.26
N ASP A 36 6.12 -1.10 0.03
CA ASP A 36 6.74 -0.16 0.96
C ASP A 36 6.41 -0.43 2.44
N ALA A 37 5.24 -1.00 2.74
CA ALA A 37 4.87 -1.29 4.13
C ALA A 37 5.61 -2.52 4.67
N VAL A 38 5.85 -3.54 3.84
CA VAL A 38 6.38 -4.84 4.29
C VAL A 38 7.91 -4.86 4.20
N PRO A 39 8.64 -5.00 5.33
CA PRO A 39 10.11 -4.94 5.34
C PRO A 39 10.78 -5.95 4.41
N ALA A 40 10.29 -7.20 4.40
CA ALA A 40 10.85 -8.27 3.56
C ALA A 40 10.73 -7.97 2.05
N LEU A 41 9.66 -7.28 1.62
CA LEU A 41 9.48 -6.88 0.22
C LEU A 41 10.42 -5.74 -0.14
N ARG A 42 10.52 -4.70 0.71
CA ARG A 42 11.45 -3.58 0.51
C ARG A 42 12.89 -4.03 0.34
N GLU A 43 13.32 -4.95 1.18
CA GLU A 43 14.68 -5.49 1.14
C GLU A 43 14.92 -6.31 -0.12
N ALA A 44 13.98 -7.19 -0.49
CA ALA A 44 14.09 -8.01 -1.69
C ALA A 44 14.10 -7.14 -2.97
N ILE A 45 13.26 -6.11 -3.03
CA ILE A 45 13.22 -5.15 -4.14
C ILE A 45 14.55 -4.39 -4.24
N ARG A 46 15.07 -3.88 -3.12
CA ARG A 46 16.36 -3.17 -3.09
C ARG A 46 17.51 -4.06 -3.58
N GLN A 47 17.51 -5.33 -3.20
CA GLN A 47 18.52 -6.30 -3.64
C GLN A 47 18.42 -6.58 -5.14
N GLU A 48 17.21 -6.75 -5.67
CA GLU A 48 16.99 -6.97 -7.10
C GLU A 48 17.36 -5.74 -7.93
N ASP A 49 16.98 -4.54 -7.49
CA ASP A 49 17.32 -3.29 -8.16
C ASP A 49 18.85 -3.11 -8.19
N ALA A 50 19.56 -3.38 -7.08
CA ALA A 50 21.01 -3.34 -7.01
C ALA A 50 21.70 -4.40 -7.89
N ALA A 51 21.15 -5.61 -7.97
CA ALA A 51 21.66 -6.65 -8.86
C ALA A 51 21.44 -6.27 -10.34
N SER A 52 20.30 -5.65 -10.65
CA SER A 52 19.95 -5.21 -12.00
C SER A 52 20.83 -4.06 -12.48
N THR A 53 21.13 -3.09 -11.62
CA THR A 53 22.06 -1.99 -11.94
C THR A 53 23.49 -2.50 -12.13
N ALA A 54 23.97 -3.38 -11.24
CA ALA A 54 25.29 -4.00 -11.38
C ALA A 54 25.42 -4.82 -12.68
N ALA A 55 24.37 -5.55 -13.07
CA ALA A 55 24.34 -6.31 -14.32
C ALA A 55 24.31 -5.40 -15.57
N ALA A 56 23.67 -4.23 -15.48
CA ALA A 56 23.67 -3.23 -16.54
C ALA A 56 25.05 -2.59 -16.72
N ASP A 57 25.73 -2.24 -15.62
CA ASP A 57 27.08 -1.69 -15.64
C ASP A 57 28.11 -2.69 -16.17
N ALA A 58 27.99 -3.97 -15.82
CA ALA A 58 28.86 -5.04 -16.33
C ALA A 58 28.71 -5.30 -17.85
N LYS A 59 27.55 -4.95 -18.44
CA LYS A 59 27.30 -5.08 -19.89
C LYS A 59 27.56 -3.79 -20.69
N GLY A 60 28.02 -2.71 -20.05
CA GLY A 60 28.00 -1.34 -20.57
C GLY A 60 29.23 -0.84 -21.37
N GLY A 61 30.13 -1.71 -21.82
CA GLY A 61 31.35 -1.34 -22.54
C GLY A 61 31.31 -1.31 -24.08
N LYS A 62 30.17 -1.12 -24.75
CA LYS A 62 30.06 -0.71 -26.19
C LYS A 62 28.60 -0.76 -26.69
N GLY A 63 28.04 0.37 -27.14
CA GLY A 63 26.85 0.32 -28.01
C GLY A 63 25.79 1.43 -27.89
N ARG A 64 26.20 2.67 -28.15
CA ARG A 64 25.43 3.80 -28.74
C ARG A 64 23.93 3.56 -29.07
N LYS A 65 23.06 4.24 -28.30
CA LYS A 65 21.98 5.18 -28.73
C LYS A 65 21.00 4.70 -29.82
N ARG A 66 19.74 4.41 -29.45
CA ARG A 66 18.51 4.95 -30.08
C ARG A 66 17.20 4.43 -29.45
N LYS A 67 16.34 5.41 -29.12
CA LYS A 67 14.89 5.46 -29.43
C LYS A 67 13.92 4.66 -28.55
N GLY A 68 13.05 5.40 -27.87
CA GLY A 68 11.73 4.91 -27.46
C GLY A 68 11.23 5.40 -26.11
N LYS A 69 10.95 6.71 -25.98
CA LYS A 69 9.92 7.19 -25.04
C LYS A 69 8.58 6.71 -25.62
N ALA A 70 8.20 5.48 -25.30
CA ALA A 70 6.99 4.83 -25.78
C ALA A 70 6.26 4.26 -24.56
N ALA A 71 5.10 4.86 -24.29
CA ALA A 71 3.99 4.36 -23.48
C ALA A 71 4.37 3.42 -22.32
N GLU A 72 4.54 4.03 -21.15
CA GLU A 72 4.78 3.36 -19.85
C GLU A 72 3.61 2.48 -19.39
N ASP A 73 2.42 2.58 -20.01
CA ASP A 73 1.19 2.02 -19.44
C ASP A 73 0.84 0.59 -19.90
N ASP A 74 1.55 0.03 -20.90
CA ASP A 74 1.22 -1.30 -21.48
C ASP A 74 2.45 -2.20 -21.71
N LYS A 75 3.56 -1.92 -21.01
CA LYS A 75 4.69 -2.86 -20.96
C LYS A 75 4.24 -4.02 -20.07
N PRO A 76 4.23 -5.29 -20.55
CA PRO A 76 3.94 -6.43 -19.69
C PRO A 76 4.89 -6.35 -18.51
N ASP A 77 4.28 -6.22 -17.33
CA ASP A 77 4.86 -5.82 -16.07
C ASP A 77 6.24 -6.44 -15.86
N GLY A 78 7.23 -5.59 -15.58
CA GLY A 78 8.46 -6.00 -14.91
C GLY A 78 8.22 -6.48 -13.46
N ARG A 79 7.06 -7.09 -13.17
CA ARG A 79 6.64 -7.69 -11.90
C ARG A 79 7.16 -9.12 -11.73
N ALA A 80 8.08 -9.58 -12.57
CA ALA A 80 8.83 -10.78 -12.22
C ALA A 80 9.64 -10.50 -10.95
N GLY A 81 9.73 -11.49 -10.05
CA GLY A 81 10.51 -11.37 -8.82
C GLY A 81 9.73 -10.83 -7.61
N PRO A 82 10.37 -10.07 -6.70
CA PRO A 82 9.81 -9.64 -5.42
C PRO A 82 8.61 -8.69 -5.55
N ARG A 83 8.42 -8.06 -6.72
CA ARG A 83 7.24 -7.22 -7.04
C ARG A 83 6.05 -8.02 -7.60
N SER A 84 6.15 -9.35 -7.73
CA SER A 84 5.03 -10.17 -8.21
C SER A 84 3.87 -10.17 -7.22
N GLU A 85 2.64 -10.02 -7.72
CA GLU A 85 1.43 -9.89 -6.88
C GLU A 85 1.30 -11.01 -5.85
N ASN A 86 1.52 -12.26 -6.26
CA ASN A 86 1.46 -13.41 -5.36
C ASN A 86 2.50 -13.33 -4.24
N VAL A 87 3.74 -12.91 -4.55
CA VAL A 87 4.79 -12.74 -3.54
C VAL A 87 4.45 -11.59 -2.59
N VAL A 88 3.94 -10.47 -3.12
CA VAL A 88 3.51 -9.32 -2.31
C VAL A 88 2.41 -9.75 -1.33
N LEU A 89 1.36 -10.42 -1.80
CA LEU A 89 0.28 -10.91 -0.93
C LEU A 89 0.79 -11.87 0.14
N GLN A 90 1.59 -12.88 -0.26
CA GLN A 90 2.08 -13.88 0.67
C GLN A 90 2.98 -13.26 1.75
N LYS A 91 3.93 -12.41 1.37
CA LYS A 91 4.82 -11.73 2.33
C LYS A 91 4.07 -10.76 3.23
N THR A 92 3.01 -10.12 2.72
CA THR A 92 2.13 -9.26 3.53
C THR A 92 1.40 -10.09 4.60
N ILE A 93 0.83 -11.24 4.24
CA ILE A 93 0.16 -12.14 5.20
C ILE A 93 1.14 -12.60 6.28
N ASP A 94 2.35 -13.03 5.88
CA ASP A 94 3.38 -13.48 6.81
C ASP A 94 3.79 -12.35 7.76
N HIS A 95 3.94 -11.12 7.26
CA HIS A 95 4.27 -9.96 8.08
C HIS A 95 3.17 -9.63 9.08
N ILE A 96 1.89 -9.65 8.67
CA ILE A 96 0.76 -9.42 9.58
C ILE A 96 0.74 -10.47 10.68
N ARG A 97 0.95 -11.75 10.34
CA ARG A 97 1.02 -12.84 11.34
C ARG A 97 2.16 -12.63 12.33
N ALA A 98 3.33 -12.21 11.85
CA ALA A 98 4.47 -11.88 12.71
C ALA A 98 4.15 -10.71 13.65
N LEU A 99 3.58 -9.62 13.15
CA LEU A 99 3.16 -8.46 13.96
C LEU A 99 2.15 -8.85 15.05
N LEU A 100 1.22 -9.75 14.75
CA LEU A 100 0.25 -10.24 15.73
C LEU A 100 0.93 -11.08 16.83
N ALA A 101 1.92 -11.91 16.48
CA ALA A 101 2.70 -12.68 17.43
C ALA A 101 3.62 -11.79 18.30
N ASP A 102 4.22 -10.76 17.70
CA ASP A 102 5.01 -9.78 18.43
C ASP A 102 4.15 -8.98 19.40
N ARG A 103 2.96 -8.56 18.96
CA ARG A 103 1.97 -7.89 19.82
C ARG A 103 1.59 -8.77 21.01
N SER A 104 1.26 -10.04 20.80
CA SER A 104 0.88 -10.93 21.93
C SER A 104 2.02 -11.08 22.93
N THR A 105 3.25 -11.24 22.45
CA THR A 105 4.45 -11.32 23.27
C THR A 105 4.69 -10.04 24.07
N LEU A 106 4.60 -8.88 23.42
CA LEU A 106 4.77 -7.57 24.05
C LEU A 106 3.69 -7.30 25.10
N VAL A 107 2.43 -7.65 24.81
CA VAL A 107 1.32 -7.53 25.76
C VAL A 107 1.54 -8.43 26.98
N THR A 108 1.94 -9.69 26.79
CA THR A 108 2.27 -10.59 27.91
C THR A 108 3.40 -10.03 28.77
N ARG A 109 4.49 -9.54 28.14
CA ARG A 109 5.61 -8.92 28.86
C ARG A 109 5.19 -7.66 29.63
N LEU A 110 4.36 -6.83 29.01
CA LEU A 110 3.81 -5.62 29.63
C LEU A 110 2.93 -5.98 30.82
N ASN A 111 2.03 -6.95 30.69
CA ASN A 111 1.16 -7.40 31.78
C ASN A 111 1.97 -7.97 32.94
N TYR A 112 3.01 -8.76 32.65
CA TYR A 112 3.95 -9.24 33.68
C TYR A 112 4.62 -8.08 34.40
N ALA A 113 5.21 -7.13 33.67
CA ALA A 113 5.84 -5.95 34.27
C ALA A 113 4.85 -5.14 35.12
N ARG A 114 3.62 -4.92 34.63
CA ARG A 114 2.56 -4.25 35.41
C ARG A 114 2.22 -4.98 36.69
N SER A 115 2.18 -6.32 36.67
CA SER A 115 1.88 -7.12 37.87
C SER A 115 2.95 -7.06 38.96
N THR A 116 4.20 -6.75 38.60
CA THR A 116 5.31 -6.59 39.56
C THR A 116 5.35 -5.22 40.24
N LEU A 117 4.61 -4.23 39.71
CA LEU A 117 4.59 -2.87 40.25
C LEU A 117 3.59 -2.74 41.40
N ALA A 118 3.93 -1.88 42.36
CA ALA A 118 3.02 -1.53 43.44
C ALA A 118 1.76 -0.81 42.90
N ARG A 119 0.63 -0.98 43.59
CA ARG A 119 -0.62 -0.28 43.24
C ARG A 119 -0.39 1.24 43.32
N GLY A 120 -0.78 1.96 42.26
CA GLY A 120 -0.60 3.41 42.17
C GLY A 120 0.74 3.87 41.60
N HIS A 121 1.59 2.95 41.11
CA HIS A 121 2.85 3.35 40.46
C HIS A 121 2.57 4.19 39.20
N PRO A 122 3.27 5.32 38.97
CA PRO A 122 2.99 6.24 37.87
C PRO A 122 3.10 5.58 36.48
N ALA A 123 3.96 4.57 36.32
CA ALA A 123 4.07 3.80 35.07
C ALA A 123 2.83 2.95 34.73
N LEU A 124 1.89 2.77 35.67
CA LEU A 124 0.60 2.13 35.41
C LEU A 124 -0.44 3.13 34.87
N SER A 125 -0.17 4.45 35.00
CA SER A 125 -1.03 5.51 34.48
C SER A 125 -0.66 5.82 33.03
N VAL A 126 -1.66 5.93 32.16
CA VAL A 126 -1.50 6.41 30.78
C VAL A 126 -1.73 7.92 30.79
N SER A 127 -0.82 8.68 30.19
CA SER A 127 -0.96 10.14 30.12
C SER A 127 -2.27 10.54 29.41
N PRO A 128 -2.97 11.60 29.87
CA PRO A 128 -4.23 12.04 29.28
C PRO A 128 -4.17 12.36 27.78
N GLN A 129 -2.99 12.75 27.27
CA GLN A 129 -2.78 13.02 25.84
C GLN A 129 -2.80 11.75 24.96
N HIS A 130 -2.74 10.56 25.55
CA HIS A 130 -2.69 9.29 24.84
C HIS A 130 -3.94 8.43 25.06
N VAL A 131 -4.98 9.00 25.66
CA VAL A 131 -6.29 8.36 25.81
C VAL A 131 -7.33 9.12 25.00
N ASP A 132 -8.38 8.43 24.59
CA ASP A 132 -9.54 9.06 23.97
C ASP A 132 -10.53 9.62 25.00
N GLU A 133 -11.65 10.15 24.52
CA GLU A 133 -12.75 10.71 25.33
C GLU A 133 -13.37 9.69 26.30
N HIS A 134 -13.17 8.39 26.07
CA HIS A 134 -13.67 7.29 26.88
C HIS A 134 -12.59 6.72 27.83
N GLY A 135 -11.39 7.30 27.84
CA GLY A 135 -10.27 6.84 28.66
C GLY A 135 -9.55 5.60 28.12
N VAL A 136 -9.83 5.21 26.87
CA VAL A 136 -9.17 4.08 26.21
C VAL A 136 -7.86 4.57 25.59
N PRO A 137 -6.73 3.88 25.81
CA PRO A 137 -5.49 4.23 25.13
C PRO A 137 -5.64 4.20 23.61
N LEU A 138 -5.09 5.19 22.91
CA LEU A 138 -5.26 5.35 21.47
C LEU A 138 -4.84 4.11 20.65
N TRP A 139 -3.91 3.31 21.17
CA TRP A 139 -3.43 2.06 20.57
C TRP A 139 -4.31 0.83 20.83
N ASP A 140 -5.22 0.90 21.81
CA ASP A 140 -6.20 -0.14 22.11
C ASP A 140 -7.58 0.17 21.48
N ARG A 141 -7.72 1.34 20.84
CA ARG A 141 -8.92 1.74 20.13
C ARG A 141 -9.23 0.79 18.98
N GLU A 142 -10.46 0.31 18.92
CA GLU A 142 -10.94 -0.52 17.83
C GLU A 142 -10.82 0.21 16.48
N TRP A 143 -10.21 -0.44 15.50
CA TRP A 143 -10.13 0.07 14.15
C TRP A 143 -11.45 -0.16 13.41
N LYS A 144 -12.25 0.90 13.25
CA LYS A 144 -13.55 0.86 12.56
C LYS A 144 -13.51 0.98 11.03
N GLY A 145 -12.34 0.77 10.42
CA GLY A 145 -12.19 0.74 8.96
C GLY A 145 -11.82 2.07 8.30
N GLY A 146 -10.60 2.57 8.55
CA GLY A 146 -9.90 3.58 7.73
C GLY A 146 -10.47 5.01 7.76
N THR A 147 -9.58 6.02 7.80
CA THR A 147 -9.94 7.40 7.44
C THR A 147 -10.24 7.41 5.95
N GLY A 148 -11.44 7.83 5.52
CA GLY A 148 -11.91 7.84 4.12
C GLY A 148 -11.12 8.73 3.13
N ALA A 149 -9.81 8.83 3.29
CA ALA A 149 -8.90 9.73 2.58
C ALA A 149 -8.52 9.26 1.16
N THR A 150 -9.17 8.23 0.61
CA THR A 150 -8.93 7.81 -0.78
C THR A 150 -9.91 8.44 -1.78
N ASP A 151 -10.89 9.24 -1.33
CA ASP A 151 -11.83 9.91 -2.24
C ASP A 151 -11.35 11.29 -2.71
N ASP A 152 -10.37 11.91 -2.05
CA ASP A 152 -9.88 13.26 -2.38
C ASP A 152 -8.94 13.32 -3.60
N MET A 153 -8.59 12.18 -4.21
CA MET A 153 -7.72 12.13 -5.39
C MET A 153 -8.49 11.82 -6.69
N ASN A 154 -9.81 12.00 -6.67
CA ASN A 154 -10.73 11.75 -7.80
C ASN A 154 -11.22 13.04 -8.49
N GLU A 155 -10.65 14.21 -8.19
CA GLU A 155 -11.02 15.47 -8.84
C GLU A 155 -10.05 15.79 -9.98
N ASP A 156 -10.12 15.02 -11.08
CA ASP A 156 -9.52 15.41 -12.36
C ASP A 156 -10.33 14.76 -13.49
N GLY A 157 -11.31 15.50 -14.00
CA GLY A 157 -12.16 15.05 -15.10
C GLY A 157 -13.31 15.98 -15.47
N GLU A 158 -13.23 17.28 -15.18
CA GLU A 158 -14.06 18.28 -15.86
C GLU A 158 -13.55 18.40 -17.31
N GLY A 159 -14.09 17.55 -18.18
CA GLY A 159 -13.98 17.68 -19.62
C GLY A 159 -15.19 18.43 -20.13
N ASP A 160 -15.06 19.76 -20.17
CA ASP A 160 -15.89 20.70 -20.91
C ASP A 160 -16.19 20.18 -22.34
N ALA A 161 -17.46 20.22 -22.73
CA ALA A 161 -17.90 19.93 -24.08
C ALA A 161 -19.15 20.78 -24.37
N GLU A 162 -18.91 21.99 -24.88
CA GLU A 162 -19.84 22.69 -25.78
C GLU A 162 -20.20 21.84 -27.02
#